data_AF-A0A497L7I8-F1
#
_entry.id   AF-A0A497L7I8-F1
#
_cell.length_a   1.000
_cell.length_b   1.000
_cell.length_c   1.000
_cell.angle_alpha   90.00
_cell.angle_beta   90.00
_cell.angle_gamma   90.00
#
_symmetry.space_group_name_H-M   'P 1'
#
loop_
_entity.id
_entity.type
_entity.pdbx_description
1 polymer ?
#
loop_
_entity_poly.entity_id
_entity_poly.type
_entity_poly.pdbx_seq_one_letter_code
_entity_poly.pdbx_strand_id
1 'polypeptide(L)' 'LSDADKLDAMGALGVYRTAMYSAEHGRPVNEFVVHFHEKLLKLRSRMFTPEARRMAESRHRFMFDFLAQLDRELKLET' A
#
# COMPACT_ATOMS: atom_id res chain seq x y z
N LEU A 1 2.72 -18.41 -7.42
CA LEU A 1 3.57 -17.20 -7.52
C LEU A 1 2.73 -15.92 -7.42
N SER A 2 1.76 -15.71 -8.31
CA SER A 2 1.05 -14.42 -8.44
C SER A 2 0.42 -13.84 -7.16
N ASP A 3 -0.19 -14.64 -6.29
CA ASP A 3 -0.82 -14.10 -5.06
C ASP A 3 0.20 -13.76 -3.97
N ALA A 4 1.25 -14.57 -3.84
CA ALA A 4 2.34 -14.30 -2.88
C ALA A 4 3.04 -12.98 -3.19
N ASP A 5 3.34 -12.72 -4.48
CA ASP A 5 3.98 -11.47 -4.91
C ASP A 5 3.09 -10.25 -4.61
N LYS A 6 1.77 -10.37 -4.84
CA LYS A 6 0.83 -9.28 -4.52
C LYS A 6 0.70 -9.08 -3.01
N LEU A 7 0.69 -10.16 -2.22
CA LEU A 7 0.64 -10.07 -0.77
C LEU A 7 1.89 -9.38 -0.21
N ASP A 8 3.06 -9.69 -0.74
CA ASP A 8 4.34 -9.06 -0.35
C ASP A 8 4.41 -7.56 -0.66
N ALA A 9 3.73 -7.13 -1.73
CA ALA A 9 3.58 -5.72 -2.07
C ALA A 9 2.58 -4.95 -1.19
N MET A 10 1.90 -5.61 -0.25
CA MET A 10 0.86 -5.00 0.61
C MET A 10 1.22 -5.04 2.10
N GLY A 11 0.49 -4.23 2.88
CA GLY A 11 0.66 -4.16 4.33
C GLY A 11 1.92 -3.39 4.71
N ALA A 12 2.48 -3.72 5.88
CA ALA A 12 3.67 -3.07 6.40
C ALA A 12 4.89 -3.18 5.46
N LEU A 13 5.08 -4.33 4.80
CA LEU A 13 6.15 -4.50 3.81
C LEU A 13 5.93 -3.62 2.57
N GLY A 14 4.69 -3.48 2.12
CA GLY A 14 4.34 -2.56 1.04
C GLY A 14 4.72 -1.11 1.36
N VAL A 15 4.34 -0.64 2.55
CA VAL A 15 4.73 0.69 3.07
C VAL A 15 6.23 0.87 3.09
N TYR A 16 6.96 -0.06 3.72
CA TYR A 16 8.42 0.02 3.81
C TYR A 16 9.08 0.07 2.43
N ARG A 17 8.70 -0.84 1.52
CA ARG A 17 9.31 -0.93 0.19
C ARG A 17 9.03 0.30 -0.66
N THR A 18 7.81 0.83 -0.64
CA THR A 18 7.47 2.04 -1.41
C THR A 18 8.16 3.27 -0.84
N ALA A 19 8.27 3.39 0.49
CA ALA A 19 8.98 4.51 1.12
C ALA A 19 10.47 4.51 0.76
N MET A 20 11.12 3.34 0.84
CA MET A 20 12.52 3.16 0.42
C MET A 20 12.72 3.52 -1.05
N TYR A 21 11.84 3.05 -1.94
CA TYR A 21 11.92 3.37 -3.36
C TYR A 21 11.76 4.87 -3.63
N SER A 22 10.80 5.52 -2.98
CA SER A 22 10.61 6.97 -3.09
C SER A 22 11.83 7.75 -2.61
N ALA A 23 12.43 7.35 -1.47
CA ALA A 23 13.62 8.00 -0.93
C ALA A 23 14.83 7.86 -1.86
N GLU A 24 15.07 6.67 -2.41
CA GLU A 24 16.17 6.40 -3.36
C GLU A 24 16.05 7.24 -4.64
N HIS A 25 14.82 7.51 -5.09
CA HIS A 25 14.54 8.23 -6.33
C HIS A 25 14.20 9.71 -6.11
N GLY A 26 14.33 10.23 -4.88
CA GLY A 26 13.99 11.61 -4.56
C GLY A 26 12.53 11.97 -4.83
N ARG A 27 11.62 10.99 -4.78
CA ARG A 27 10.20 11.22 -5.06
C ARG A 27 9.50 11.85 -3.86
N PRO A 28 8.68 12.88 -4.09
CA PRO A 28 7.95 13.53 -3.01
C PRO A 28 6.84 12.63 -2.45
N VAL A 29 6.36 12.98 -1.25
CA VAL A 29 5.37 12.17 -0.51
C VAL A 29 4.05 12.04 -1.26
N ASN A 30 3.64 13.04 -2.05
CA ASN A 30 2.43 12.95 -2.86
C ASN A 30 2.51 11.83 -3.92
N GLU A 31 3.67 11.61 -4.55
CA GLU A 31 3.85 10.49 -5.48
C GLU A 31 3.79 9.13 -4.77
N PHE A 32 4.31 9.06 -3.54
CA PHE A 32 4.16 7.88 -2.68
C PHE A 32 2.67 7.60 -2.45
N VAL A 33 1.87 8.59 -2.03
CA VAL A 33 0.43 8.43 -1.78
C VAL A 33 -0.32 8.04 -3.05
N VAL A 34 -0.06 8.70 -4.18
CA VAL A 34 -0.66 8.37 -5.48
C VAL A 34 -0.37 6.92 -5.87
N HIS A 35 0.85 6.42 -5.63
CA HIS A 35 1.18 5.02 -5.93
C HIS A 35 0.31 4.01 -5.17
N PHE A 36 -0.02 4.31 -3.91
CA PHE A 36 -0.92 3.47 -3.13
C PHE A 36 -2.31 3.41 -3.73
N HIS A 37 -2.89 4.57 -4.05
CA HIS A 37 -4.25 4.65 -4.62
C HIS A 37 -4.33 4.04 -6.02
N GLU A 38 -3.34 4.32 -6.88
CA GLU A 38 -3.36 3.85 -8.25
C GLU A 38 -3.07 2.36 -8.39
N LYS A 39 -2.30 1.77 -7.46
CA LYS A 39 -1.80 0.40 -7.58
C LYS A 39 -2.09 -0.44 -6.34
N LEU A 40 -1.45 -0.16 -5.22
CA LEU A 40 -1.37 -1.11 -4.09
C LEU A 40 -2.74 -1.39 -3.47
N LEU A 41 -3.60 -0.37 -3.32
CA LEU A 41 -4.95 -0.55 -2.78
C LEU A 41 -5.86 -1.37 -3.72
N LYS A 42 -5.56 -1.39 -5.02
CA LYS A 42 -6.29 -2.19 -6.03
C LYS A 42 -5.86 -3.67 -6.06
N LEU A 43 -4.79 -4.06 -5.36
CA LEU A 43 -4.28 -5.44 -5.39
C LEU A 43 -5.19 -6.44 -4.67
N ARG A 44 -5.94 -6.02 -3.64
CA ARG A 44 -6.82 -6.92 -2.87
C ARG A 44 -7.85 -7.63 -3.75
N SER A 45 -8.42 -6.91 -4.72
CA SER A 45 -9.46 -7.43 -5.62
C SER A 45 -8.91 -8.34 -6.71
N ARG A 46 -7.58 -8.40 -6.85
CA ARG A 46 -6.86 -9.20 -7.86
C ARG A 46 -6.30 -10.51 -7.29
N MET A 47 -6.72 -10.89 -6.08
CA MET A 47 -6.33 -12.15 -5.45
C MET A 47 -7.13 -13.31 -6.03
N PHE A 48 -6.42 -14.39 -6.35
CA PHE A 48 -7.02 -15.57 -6.95
C PHE A 48 -7.60 -16.51 -5.89
N THR A 49 -6.84 -16.86 -4.85
CA THR A 49 -7.31 -17.82 -3.83
C THR A 49 -8.13 -17.16 -2.72
N PRO A 50 -9.09 -17.89 -2.12
CA PRO A 50 -9.82 -17.42 -0.94
C PRO A 50 -8.90 -17.04 0.24
N GLU A 51 -7.84 -17.81 0.46
CA GLU A 51 -6.86 -17.58 1.53
C GLU A 51 -6.08 -16.29 1.29
N ALA A 52 -5.66 -16.07 0.04
CA ALA A 52 -4.96 -14.85 -0.34
C ALA A 52 -5.86 -13.62 -0.19
N ARG A 53 -7.16 -13.72 -0.54
CA ARG A 53 -8.14 -12.65 -0.28
C ARG A 53 -8.24 -12.33 1.20
N ARG A 54 -8.36 -13.33 2.06
CA ARG A 54 -8.44 -13.14 3.52
C ARG A 54 -7.19 -12.45 4.07
N MET A 55 -6.00 -12.84 3.61
CA MET A 55 -4.74 -12.18 4.01
C MET A 55 -4.63 -10.76 3.45
N ALA A 56 -5.09 -10.55 2.22
CA ALA A 56 -5.10 -9.26 1.54
C ALA A 56 -5.98 -8.24 2.27
N GLU A 57 -7.13 -8.64 2.82
CA GLU A 57 -8.02 -7.73 3.57
C GLU A 57 -7.30 -7.12 4.78
N SER A 58 -6.63 -7.94 5.59
CA SER A 58 -5.87 -7.44 6.75
C SER A 58 -4.75 -6.48 6.34
N ARG A 59 -3.99 -6.84 5.29
CA ARG A 59 -2.88 -6.00 4.78
C ARG A 59 -3.39 -4.71 4.13
N HIS A 60 -4.49 -4.78 3.40
CA HIS A 60 -5.15 -3.63 2.79
C HIS A 60 -5.64 -2.67 3.86
N ARG A 61 -6.29 -3.19 4.90
CA ARG A 61 -6.78 -2.38 6.01
C ARG A 61 -5.65 -1.59 6.68
N PHE A 62 -4.53 -2.25 6.95
CA PHE A 62 -3.34 -1.59 7.49
C PHE A 62 -2.85 -0.43 6.61
N MET A 63 -2.73 -0.65 5.30
CA MET A 63 -2.28 0.41 4.38
C MET A 63 -3.25 1.59 4.35
N PHE A 64 -4.56 1.32 4.37
CA PHE A 64 -5.57 2.36 4.41
C PHE A 64 -5.49 3.20 5.69
N ASP A 65 -5.37 2.53 6.84
CA ASP A 65 -5.24 3.21 8.14
C ASP A 65 -3.93 4.01 8.22
N PHE A 66 -2.83 3.48 7.65
CA PHE A 66 -1.55 4.19 7.54
C PHE A 66 -1.67 5.47 6.71
N LEU A 67 -2.27 5.42 5.52
CA LEU A 67 -2.45 6.60 4.67
C LEU A 67 -3.34 7.63 5.34
N ALA A 68 -4.44 7.21 5.96
CA ALA A 68 -5.32 8.11 6.69
C ALA A 68 -4.61 8.81 7.86
N GLN A 69 -3.69 8.12 8.55
CA GLN A 69 -2.84 8.73 9.57
C GLN A 69 -1.82 9.70 8.96
N LEU A 70 -1.17 9.29 7.87
CA LEU A 70 -0.19 10.11 7.16
C LEU A 70 -0.82 11.43 6.68
N ASP A 71 -2.01 11.39 6.09
CA ASP A 71 -2.72 12.58 5.62
C ASP A 71 -3.01 13.57 6.77
N ARG A 72 -3.44 13.06 7.93
CA ARG A 72 -3.65 13.87 9.14
C ARG A 72 -2.36 14.53 9.63
N GLU A 73 -1.26 13.77 9.67
CA GLU A 73 0.04 14.26 10.15
C GLU A 73 0.65 15.30 9.21
N LEU A 74 0.48 15.12 7.90
CA LEU A 74 0.95 16.05 6.89
C LEU A 74 0.09 17.31 6.79
N LYS A 75 -1.03 17.38 7.53
CA LYS A 75 -2.05 18.43 7.40
C LYS A 75 -2.50 18.60 5.95
N LEU A 76 -2.53 17.50 5.20
CA LEU A 76 -3.14 17.46 3.88
C LEU A 76 -4.65 17.48 4.13
N GLU A 77 -5.18 18.66 4.41
CA GLU A 77 -6.62 18.89 4.41
C GLU A 77 -7.08 18.66 2.97
N THR A 78 -7.83 17.57 2.77
CA THR A 78 -8.59 17.36 1.53
C THR A 78 -9.80 18.27 1.52
#